data_AF-A0A1I0F531-F1
#
_entry.id   AF-A0A1I0F531-F1
#
_cell.length_a   1.000
_cell.length_b   1.000
_cell.length_c   1.000
_cell.angle_alpha   90.00
_cell.angle_beta   90.00
_cell.angle_gamma   90.00
#
_symmetry.space_group_name_H-M   'P 1'
#
loop_
_entity.id
_entity.type
_entity.pdbx_description
1 polymer ?
#
loop_
_entity_poly.entity_id
_entity_poly.type
_entity_poly.pdbx_seq_one_letter_code
_entity_poly.pdbx_strand_id
1 'polypeptide(L)'
;MSIISPPSEITSQTANERAEIIAGLRALIDMFEQVPEIPVQSILGWAVGGRDKTAVPTMEAAAKAVQQAGIAHEYSVHEHGRTLWIEVGGISFSVSHVHDAAYAAHRARRSYDQVVQVGA
;
A
#
# COMPACT_ATOMS: atom_id res chain seq x y z
N MET A 1 31.60 -17.13 -11.86
CA MET A 1 30.39 -17.48 -11.08
C MET A 1 30.28 -16.43 -9.98
N SER A 2 29.55 -15.34 -10.23
CA SER A 2 29.48 -14.20 -9.29
C SER A 2 28.27 -14.36 -8.38
N ILE A 3 28.53 -14.39 -7.07
CA ILE A 3 27.51 -14.40 -6.04
C ILE A 3 27.15 -12.93 -5.77
N ILE A 4 26.03 -12.47 -6.31
CA ILE A 4 25.48 -11.16 -5.98
C ILE A 4 24.71 -11.35 -4.67
N SER A 5 25.33 -10.98 -3.56
CA SER A 5 24.59 -10.78 -2.30
C SER A 5 23.63 -9.60 -2.49
N PRO A 6 22.35 -9.72 -2.06
CA PRO A 6 21.43 -8.59 -2.11
C PRO A 6 21.87 -7.49 -1.12
N PRO A 7 21.59 -6.20 -1.42
CA PRO A 7 22.02 -5.09 -0.58
C PRO A 7 21.20 -5.06 0.71
N SER A 8 21.90 -5.08 1.84
CA SER A 8 21.35 -4.99 3.20
C SER A 8 20.83 -3.58 3.58
N GLU A 9 20.78 -2.63 2.64
CA GLU A 9 20.48 -1.21 2.88
C GLU A 9 18.98 -0.86 2.75
N ILE A 10 18.16 -1.72 2.15
CA ILE A 10 16.73 -1.44 1.90
C ILE A 10 15.89 -1.47 3.21
N THR A 11 16.40 -2.10 4.27
CA THR A 11 15.67 -2.28 5.54
C THR A 11 15.76 -1.08 6.49
N SER A 12 16.80 -0.27 6.42
CA SER A 12 17.00 0.86 7.35
C SER A 12 16.24 2.13 6.94
N GLN A 13 16.18 2.42 5.64
CA GLN A 13 15.48 3.59 5.11
C GLN A 13 13.95 3.46 5.26
N THR A 14 13.41 2.27 5.01
CA THR A 14 11.98 1.96 5.16
C THR A 14 11.50 1.95 6.61
N ALA A 15 12.39 1.67 7.57
CA ALA A 15 12.07 1.71 8.99
C ALA A 15 11.93 3.16 9.51
N ASN A 16 12.81 4.05 9.05
CA ASN A 16 12.74 5.46 9.44
C ASN A 16 11.53 6.17 8.81
N GLU A 17 11.27 5.95 7.52
CA GLU A 17 10.07 6.45 6.84
C GLU A 17 8.77 5.95 7.51
N ARG A 18 8.72 4.67 7.90
CA ARG A 18 7.59 4.12 8.65
C ARG A 18 7.41 4.79 10.01
N ALA A 19 8.51 5.03 10.73
CA ALA A 19 8.46 5.70 12.03
C ALA A 19 7.94 7.14 11.90
N GLU A 20 8.37 7.87 10.88
CA GLU A 20 7.90 9.22 10.56
C GLU A 20 6.41 9.24 10.21
N ILE A 21 5.93 8.29 9.39
CA ILE A 21 4.49 8.15 9.07
C ILE A 21 3.68 7.90 10.35
N ILE A 22 4.13 6.98 11.21
CA ILE A 22 3.45 6.69 12.47
C ILE A 22 3.41 7.92 13.38
N ALA A 23 4.52 8.65 13.49
CA ALA A 23 4.60 9.87 14.29
C ALA A 23 3.65 10.95 13.74
N GLY A 24 3.62 11.14 12.41
CA GLY A 24 2.70 12.08 11.75
C GLY A 24 1.23 11.71 11.96
N LEU A 25 0.87 10.43 11.85
CA LEU A 25 -0.51 9.97 12.11
C LEU A 25 -0.93 10.20 13.56
N ARG A 26 -0.02 10.00 14.53
CA ARG A 26 -0.28 10.32 15.95
C ARG A 26 -0.48 11.81 16.16
N ALA A 27 0.38 12.65 15.58
CA ALA A 27 0.24 14.09 15.67
C ALA A 27 -1.08 14.60 15.04
N LEU A 28 -1.55 13.96 13.96
CA LEU A 28 -2.86 14.26 13.38
C LEU A 28 -4.01 13.90 14.31
N ILE A 29 -3.92 12.76 15.00
CA ILE A 29 -4.91 12.38 16.04
C ILE A 29 -4.94 13.46 17.13
N ASP A 30 -3.77 13.84 17.67
CA ASP A 30 -3.68 14.87 18.72
C ASP A 30 -4.26 16.21 18.24
N MET A 31 -4.05 16.58 16.97
CA MET A 31 -4.61 17.79 16.36
C MET A 31 -6.14 17.72 16.28
N PHE A 32 -6.71 16.59 15.86
CA PHE A 32 -8.16 16.42 15.78
C PHE A 32 -8.83 16.45 17.15
N GLU A 33 -8.14 15.99 18.21
CA GLU A 33 -8.63 16.13 19.58
C GLU A 33 -8.61 17.59 20.05
N GLN A 34 -7.61 18.37 19.65
CA GLN A 34 -7.45 19.78 20.05
C GLN A 34 -8.35 20.75 19.28
N VAL A 35 -8.68 20.43 18.02
CA VAL A 35 -9.44 21.31 17.12
C VAL A 35 -10.56 20.52 16.43
N PRO A 36 -11.66 20.22 17.13
CA PRO A 36 -12.74 19.36 16.62
C PRO A 36 -13.51 19.98 15.44
N GLU A 37 -13.33 21.27 15.17
CA GLU A 37 -13.97 21.96 14.04
C GLU A 37 -13.31 21.65 12.69
N ILE A 38 -12.13 21.03 12.67
CA ILE A 38 -11.42 20.69 11.43
C ILE A 38 -12.16 19.53 10.73
N PRO A 39 -12.64 19.72 9.49
CA PRO A 39 -13.26 18.65 8.73
C PRO A 39 -12.21 17.62 8.32
N VAL A 40 -12.57 16.34 8.46
CA VAL A 40 -11.69 15.24 8.11
C VAL A 40 -11.88 14.87 6.64
N GLN A 41 -10.81 14.83 5.84
CA GLN A 41 -10.86 14.31 4.46
C GLN A 41 -10.90 12.78 4.44
N SER A 42 -11.56 12.23 3.42
CA SER A 42 -12.18 10.91 3.52
C SER A 42 -11.36 9.72 3.03
N ILE A 43 -10.19 9.86 2.37
CA ILE A 43 -9.49 8.68 1.81
C ILE A 43 -7.95 8.79 1.89
N LEU A 44 -7.31 7.79 2.50
CA LEU A 44 -5.86 7.55 2.47
C LEU A 44 -5.57 6.16 1.88
N GLY A 45 -4.51 6.03 1.08
CA GLY A 45 -4.21 4.78 0.36
C GLY A 45 -2.73 4.45 0.25
N TRP A 46 -2.38 3.18 0.44
CA TRP A 46 -1.02 2.66 0.28
C TRP A 46 -0.97 1.41 -0.60
N ALA A 47 0.10 1.30 -1.38
CA ALA A 47 0.41 0.10 -2.15
C ALA A 47 1.35 -0.82 -1.37
N VAL A 48 1.02 -2.11 -1.30
CA VAL A 48 1.92 -3.15 -0.79
C VAL A 48 2.85 -3.58 -1.91
N GLY A 49 4.09 -3.15 -1.81
CA GLY A 49 5.17 -3.58 -2.68
C GLY A 49 5.57 -5.04 -2.45
N GLY A 50 6.33 -5.59 -3.40
CA GLY A 50 6.78 -6.98 -3.39
C GLY A 50 5.96 -7.86 -4.33
N ARG A 51 6.36 -9.14 -4.40
CA ARG A 51 5.71 -10.16 -5.23
C ARG A 51 4.57 -10.83 -4.48
N ASP A 52 3.68 -11.50 -5.20
CA ASP A 52 2.51 -12.20 -4.64
C ASP A 52 2.90 -13.08 -3.45
N LYS A 53 4.01 -13.82 -3.56
CA LYS A 53 4.50 -14.74 -2.51
C LYS A 53 4.72 -14.08 -1.15
N THR A 54 4.99 -12.77 -1.11
CA THR A 54 5.23 -12.01 0.13
C THR A 54 4.09 -11.04 0.43
N ALA A 55 3.54 -10.40 -0.60
CA ALA A 55 2.50 -9.40 -0.44
C ALA A 55 1.15 -10.02 -0.04
N VAL A 56 0.78 -11.17 -0.61
CA VAL A 56 -0.49 -11.84 -0.30
C VAL A 56 -0.56 -12.27 1.18
N PRO A 57 0.42 -13.01 1.73
CA PRO A 57 0.41 -13.35 3.16
C PRO A 57 0.41 -12.12 4.08
N THR A 58 1.06 -11.03 3.65
CA THR A 58 1.12 -9.77 4.41
C THR A 58 -0.26 -9.10 4.46
N MET A 59 -0.96 -9.06 3.33
CA MET A 59 -2.33 -8.55 3.23
C MET A 59 -3.31 -9.36 4.09
N GLU A 60 -3.19 -10.69 4.06
CA GLU A 60 -4.02 -11.58 4.88
C GLU A 60 -3.75 -11.41 6.37
N ALA A 61 -2.48 -11.24 6.76
CA ALA A 61 -2.09 -10.94 8.14
C ALA A 61 -2.63 -9.57 8.60
N ALA A 62 -2.58 -8.56 7.73
CA ALA A 62 -3.11 -7.23 8.02
C ALA A 62 -4.63 -7.26 8.21
N ALA A 63 -5.37 -7.91 7.31
CA ALA A 63 -6.83 -8.06 7.43
C ALA A 63 -7.20 -8.77 8.75
N LYS A 64 -6.48 -9.84 9.10
CA LYS A 64 -6.68 -10.54 10.38
C LYS A 64 -6.41 -9.65 11.59
N ALA A 65 -5.36 -8.83 11.56
CA ALA A 65 -5.05 -7.92 12.65
C ALA A 65 -6.15 -6.86 12.85
N VAL A 66 -6.66 -6.30 11.75
CA VAL A 66 -7.79 -5.33 11.76
C VAL A 66 -9.06 -5.99 12.30
N GLN A 67 -9.35 -7.22 11.88
CA GLN A 67 -10.46 -8.01 12.42
C GLN A 67 -10.33 -8.24 13.93
N GLN A 68 -9.14 -8.63 14.40
CA GLN A 68 -8.86 -8.88 15.82
C GLN A 68 -8.97 -7.61 16.68
N ALA A 69 -8.69 -6.45 16.10
CA ALA A 69 -8.86 -5.16 16.73
C ALA A 69 -10.34 -4.69 16.78
N GLY A 70 -11.26 -5.43 16.16
CA GLY A 70 -12.68 -5.07 16.11
C GLY A 70 -12.98 -3.86 15.21
N ILE A 71 -12.08 -3.55 14.27
CA ILE A 71 -12.22 -2.41 13.37
C ILE A 71 -13.03 -2.84 12.13
N ALA A 72 -14.00 -2.01 11.73
CA ALA A 72 -14.78 -2.22 10.52
C ALA A 72 -13.88 -2.19 9.28
N HIS A 73 -13.95 -3.25 8.47
CA HIS A 73 -13.11 -3.39 7.29
C HIS A 73 -13.79 -4.23 6.21
N GLU A 74 -13.33 -4.06 4.98
CA GLU A 74 -13.64 -4.90 3.83
C GLU A 74 -12.34 -5.45 3.26
N TYR A 75 -12.28 -6.75 3.02
CA TYR A 75 -11.16 -7.37 2.32
C TYR A 75 -11.64 -7.99 1.01
N SER A 76 -11.21 -7.40 -0.10
CA SER A 76 -11.71 -7.72 -1.44
C SER A 76 -10.61 -8.35 -2.27
N VAL A 77 -10.92 -9.44 -2.95
CA VAL A 77 -10.03 -10.13 -3.89
C VAL A 77 -10.59 -9.95 -5.29
N HIS A 78 -9.78 -9.41 -6.19
CA HIS A 78 -10.11 -9.15 -7.59
C HIS A 78 -9.15 -9.91 -8.50
N GLU A 79 -9.50 -10.04 -9.78
CA GLU A 79 -8.65 -10.69 -10.78
C GLU A 79 -7.24 -10.07 -10.85
N HIS A 80 -7.15 -8.75 -10.70
CA HIS A 80 -5.91 -8.00 -10.85
C HIS A 80 -5.19 -7.74 -9.52
N GLY A 81 -5.77 -8.08 -8.38
CA GLY A 81 -5.18 -7.73 -7.10
C GLY A 81 -6.09 -7.93 -5.90
N ARG A 82 -5.70 -7.33 -4.79
CA ARG A 82 -6.42 -7.40 -3.52
C ARG A 82 -6.39 -6.05 -2.83
N THR A 83 -7.47 -5.73 -2.12
CA THR A 83 -7.57 -4.48 -1.38
C THR A 83 -8.16 -4.74 0.00
N LEU A 84 -7.55 -4.13 1.02
CA LEU A 84 -8.08 -4.02 2.35
C LEU A 84 -8.56 -2.57 2.54
N TRP A 85 -9.84 -2.39 2.74
CA TRP A 85 -10.46 -1.14 3.14
C TRP A 85 -10.75 -1.15 4.64
N ILE A 86 -10.48 -0.04 5.31
CA ILE A 86 -10.67 0.14 6.74
C ILE A 86 -11.42 1.46 6.94
N GLU A 87 -12.53 1.44 7.67
CA GLU A 87 -13.35 2.62 7.93
C GLU A 87 -13.24 3.02 9.39
N VAL A 88 -12.78 4.24 9.67
CA VAL A 88 -12.65 4.78 11.03
C VAL A 88 -13.22 6.19 11.07
N GLY A 89 -14.37 6.38 11.71
CA GLY A 89 -14.94 7.71 11.94
C GLY A 89 -15.21 8.53 10.67
N GLY A 90 -15.49 7.89 9.55
CA GLY A 90 -15.69 8.54 8.24
C GLY A 90 -14.40 8.73 7.41
N ILE A 91 -13.27 8.19 7.88
CA ILE A 91 -12.02 8.09 7.12
C ILE A 91 -11.89 6.67 6.56
N SER A 92 -11.77 6.58 5.25
CA SER A 92 -11.43 5.35 4.54
C SER A 92 -9.92 5.23 4.39
N PHE A 93 -9.36 4.13 4.87
CA PHE A 93 -7.97 3.74 4.59
C PHE A 93 -7.97 2.54 3.66
N SER A 94 -7.15 2.59 2.60
CA SER A 94 -6.98 1.47 1.68
C SER A 94 -5.54 0.99 1.66
N VAL A 95 -5.38 -0.33 1.63
CA VAL A 95 -4.11 -0.98 1.38
C VAL A 95 -4.32 -1.94 0.21
N SER A 96 -3.54 -1.81 -0.86
CA SER A 96 -3.78 -2.56 -2.10
C SER A 96 -2.54 -3.25 -2.63
N HIS A 97 -2.72 -4.38 -3.29
CA HIS A 97 -1.68 -5.12 -3.99
C HIS A 97 -2.16 -5.55 -5.36
N VAL A 98 -1.33 -5.39 -6.38
CA VAL A 98 -1.60 -5.86 -7.75
C VAL A 98 -0.83 -7.15 -7.98
N HIS A 99 -1.51 -8.18 -8.49
CA HIS A 99 -0.90 -9.46 -8.79
C HIS A 99 0.26 -9.33 -9.79
N ASP A 100 1.34 -10.09 -9.58
CA ASP A 100 2.51 -10.13 -10.46
C ASP A 100 2.12 -10.36 -11.93
N ALA A 101 1.18 -11.29 -12.17
CA ALA A 101 0.68 -11.59 -13.51
C ALA A 101 -0.08 -10.42 -14.14
N ALA A 102 -0.93 -9.74 -13.36
CA ALA A 102 -1.68 -8.58 -13.81
C ALA A 102 -0.76 -7.38 -14.08
N TYR A 103 0.25 -7.17 -13.22
CA TYR A 103 1.29 -6.16 -13.42
C TYR A 103 2.12 -6.45 -14.67
N ALA A 104 2.50 -7.71 -14.92
CA ALA A 104 3.21 -8.12 -16.12
C ALA A 104 2.37 -7.89 -17.39
N ALA A 105 1.07 -8.24 -17.37
CA ALA A 105 0.15 -7.98 -18.48
C ALA A 105 -0.05 -6.48 -18.75
N HIS A 106 -0.09 -5.65 -17.70
CA HIS A 106 -0.13 -4.20 -17.82
C HIS A 106 1.15 -3.61 -18.41
N ARG A 107 2.32 -4.09 -17.94
CA ARG A 107 3.63 -3.72 -18.49
C ARG A 107 3.76 -4.11 -19.96
N ALA A 108 3.32 -5.31 -20.33
CA ALA A 108 3.33 -5.81 -21.69
C ALA A 108 2.45 -4.94 -22.62
N ARG A 109 1.27 -4.51 -22.16
CA ARG A 109 0.43 -3.56 -22.90
C ARG A 109 1.15 -2.23 -23.12
N ARG A 110 1.72 -1.64 -22.06
CA ARG A 110 2.43 -0.36 -22.15
C ARG A 110 3.72 -0.41 -22.96
N SER A 111 4.38 -1.57 -23.10
CA SER A 111 5.56 -1.69 -23.95
C SER A 111 5.25 -1.58 -25.45
N TYR A 112 3.99 -1.74 -25.86
CA TYR A 112 3.56 -1.47 -27.24
C TYR A 112 3.20 0.01 -27.50
N ASP A 113 3.01 0.81 -26.45
CA ASP A 113 2.65 2.24 -26.57
C ASP A 113 3.86 3.15 -26.83
N GLN A 114 5.09 2.65 -26.75
CA GLN A 114 6.31 3.42 -27.06
C GLN A 114 7.22 2.72 -28.06
N VAL A 115 6.85 2.77 -29.35
CA VAL A 115 7.79 3.04 -30.45
C VAL A 115 7.05 3.76 -31.59
N VAL A 116 6.58 4.98 -31.37
CA VAL A 116 6.46 5.92 -32.52
C VAL A 116 7.85 6.51 -32.68
N GLN A 117 8.71 5.83 -33.44
CA GLN A 117 9.91 6.47 -33.97
C GLN A 117 9.44 7.55 -34.94
N VAL A 118 9.39 8.80 -34.45
CA VAL A 118 9.31 9.96 -35.34
C VAL A 118 10.72 10.11 -35.92
N GLY A 119 10.97 9.40 -37.02
CA GLY A 119 12.19 9.57 -37.82
C GLY A 119 12.18 10.97 -38.46
N ALA A 120 13.27 11.69 -38.23
CA ALA A 120 13.56 13.05 -38.68
C ALA A 120 13.70 13.17 -40.20
#